data_AF-A0A954MYB7-F1
#
_entry.id   AF-A0A954MYB7-F1
#
_cell.length_a   1.000
_cell.length_b   1.000
_cell.length_c   1.000
_cell.angle_alpha   90.00
_cell.angle_beta   90.00
_cell.angle_gamma   90.00
#
_symmetry.space_group_name_H-M   'P 1'
#
loop_
_entity.id
_entity.type
_entity.pdbx_description
1 polymer ?
#
loop_
_entity_poly.entity_id
_entity_poly.type
_entity_poly.pdbx_seq_one_letter_code
_entity_poly.pdbx_strand_id
1 'polypeptide(L)'
;MIVCSATPGAALKKEWEEHDIAKFIAAICGQEAGTKKDILARAMQSGYEPSKVLMMGDAPGDMKAAKGVGALFYPINPGAEDQSWERFFNEGAERFLNGTYAGEYEAKLIAEFDSYLPELPPWKKK
;
A
#
# COMPACT_ATOMS: atom_id res chain seq x y z
N MET A 1 2.15 11.75 2.70
CA MET A 1 1.52 10.58 2.07
C MET A 1 1.54 10.76 0.56
N ILE A 2 1.75 9.70 -0.21
CA ILE A 2 1.75 9.72 -1.68
C ILE A 2 0.73 8.70 -2.16
N VAL A 3 -0.04 9.04 -3.18
CA VAL A 3 -0.99 8.12 -3.83
C VAL A 3 -0.32 7.54 -5.07
N CYS A 4 -0.28 6.21 -5.19
CA CYS A 4 0.27 5.52 -6.35
C CYS A 4 -0.80 4.64 -6.99
N SER A 5 -1.28 4.99 -8.19
CA SER A 5 -2.37 4.25 -8.83
C SER A 5 -2.13 4.08 -10.33
N ALA A 6 -2.71 3.02 -10.90
CA ALA A 6 -2.70 2.74 -12.33
C ALA A 6 -3.78 3.53 -13.09
N THR A 7 -4.61 4.31 -12.39
CA THR A 7 -5.58 5.21 -13.01
C THR A 7 -4.86 6.45 -13.59
N PRO A 8 -5.35 7.03 -14.71
CA PRO A 8 -4.80 8.27 -15.25
C PRO A 8 -4.78 9.40 -14.22
N GLY A 9 -3.67 10.14 -14.14
CA GLY A 9 -3.45 11.14 -13.08
C GLY A 9 -4.51 12.24 -13.03
N ALA A 10 -5.05 12.66 -14.19
CA ALA A 10 -6.09 13.67 -14.25
C ALA A 10 -7.41 13.22 -13.60
N ALA A 11 -7.79 11.95 -13.78
CA ALA A 11 -9.00 11.39 -13.19
C ALA A 11 -8.84 11.24 -11.67
N LEU A 12 -7.70 10.71 -11.21
CA LEU A 12 -7.39 10.61 -9.78
C LEU A 12 -7.40 11.96 -9.08
N LYS A 13 -6.73 12.96 -9.68
CA LYS A 13 -6.67 14.29 -9.10
C LYS A 13 -8.08 14.88 -8.92
N LYS A 14 -8.92 14.77 -9.96
CA LYS A 14 -10.30 15.23 -9.92
C LYS A 14 -11.09 14.56 -8.80
N GLU A 15 -11.06 13.23 -8.73
CA GLU A 15 -11.77 12.45 -7.69
C GLU A 15 -11.33 12.85 -6.27
N TRP A 16 -10.01 12.96 -6.04
CA TRP A 16 -9.47 13.32 -4.73
C TRP A 16 -9.76 14.76 -4.30
N GLU A 17 -9.84 15.68 -5.27
CA GLU A 17 -10.24 17.07 -5.04
C GLU A 17 -11.74 17.16 -4.77
N GLU A 18 -12.57 16.44 -5.52
CA GLU A 18 -14.04 16.38 -5.32
C GLU A 18 -14.42 15.87 -3.92
N HIS A 19 -13.65 14.94 -3.38
CA HIS A 19 -13.84 14.41 -2.02
C HIS A 19 -13.07 15.17 -0.93
N ASP A 20 -12.42 16.29 -1.26
CA ASP A 20 -11.69 17.15 -0.32
C ASP A 20 -10.61 16.41 0.52
N ILE A 21 -10.03 15.35 -0.08
CA ILE A 21 -8.96 14.55 0.53
C ILE A 21 -7.59 14.83 -0.08
N ALA A 22 -7.53 15.48 -1.25
CA ALA A 22 -6.28 15.88 -1.89
C ALA A 22 -5.37 16.73 -0.99
N LYS A 23 -5.94 17.48 -0.04
CA LYS A 23 -5.18 18.31 0.93
C LYS A 23 -4.32 17.52 1.91
N PHE A 24 -4.56 16.21 2.08
CA PHE A 24 -3.80 15.35 2.99
C PHE A 24 -2.64 14.62 2.31
N ILE A 25 -2.51 14.75 0.99
CA ILE A 25 -1.47 14.08 0.21
C ILE A 25 -0.42 15.08 -0.29
N ALA A 26 0.82 14.60 -0.39
CA ALA A 26 1.94 15.39 -0.92
C ALA A 26 2.03 15.28 -2.44
N ALA A 27 1.62 14.14 -3.00
CA ALA A 27 1.62 13.89 -4.43
C ALA A 27 0.59 12.82 -4.81
N ILE A 28 0.00 12.97 -6.00
CA ILE A 28 -0.82 11.95 -6.68
C ILE A 28 -0.04 11.48 -7.90
N CYS A 29 0.36 10.22 -7.90
CA CYS A 29 1.10 9.55 -8.96
C CYS A 29 0.18 8.59 -9.69
N GLY A 30 -0.40 9.05 -10.80
CA GLY A 30 -1.16 8.22 -11.73
C GLY A 30 -0.25 7.36 -12.63
N GLN A 31 -0.86 6.68 -13.60
CA GLN A 31 -0.17 5.76 -14.51
C GLN A 31 1.05 6.40 -15.22
N GLU A 32 1.00 7.69 -15.50
CA GLU A 32 2.04 8.43 -16.21
C GLU A 32 3.29 8.69 -15.36
N ALA A 33 3.22 8.52 -14.04
CA ALA A 33 4.31 8.81 -13.11
C ALA A 33 5.42 7.74 -13.09
N GLY A 34 5.18 6.58 -13.71
CA GLY A 34 6.08 5.41 -13.72
C GLY A 34 5.50 4.22 -12.95
N THR A 35 6.31 3.18 -12.75
CA THR A 35 5.85 2.03 -11.97
C THR A 35 5.75 2.39 -10.48
N LYS A 36 4.93 1.65 -9.72
CA LYS A 36 4.85 1.79 -8.25
C LYS A 36 6.22 1.67 -7.59
N LYS A 37 7.08 0.78 -8.09
CA LYS A 37 8.47 0.63 -7.62
C LYS A 37 9.30 1.90 -7.89
N ASP A 38 9.18 2.49 -9.07
CA ASP A 38 9.92 3.72 -9.42
C ASP A 38 9.51 4.90 -8.55
N ILE A 39 8.20 5.04 -8.29
CA ILE A 39 7.66 6.09 -7.43
C ILE A 39 8.20 5.94 -6.00
N LEU A 40 8.17 4.73 -5.45
CA LEU A 40 8.75 4.43 -4.14
C LEU A 40 10.26 4.68 -4.10
N ALA A 41 11.01 4.27 -5.12
CA ALA A 41 12.45 4.47 -5.20
C ALA A 41 12.81 5.97 -5.21
N ARG A 42 12.06 6.80 -5.94
CA ARG A 42 12.22 8.26 -5.93
C ARG A 42 11.91 8.87 -4.55
N ALA A 43 10.89 8.35 -3.87
CA ALA A 43 10.61 8.77 -2.49
C ALA A 43 11.79 8.45 -1.57
N MET A 44 12.40 7.26 -1.67
CA MET A 44 13.57 6.90 -0.86
C MET A 44 14.81 7.76 -1.16
N GLN A 45 15.03 8.13 -2.42
CA GLN A 45 16.11 9.05 -2.80
C GLN A 45 15.97 10.43 -2.14
N SER A 46 14.78 10.79 -1.65
CA SER A 46 14.54 12.02 -0.91
C SER A 46 14.99 11.95 0.57
N GLY A 47 15.63 10.84 0.99
CA GLY A 47 16.26 10.69 2.31
C GLY A 47 15.46 9.87 3.32
N TYR A 48 14.43 9.14 2.90
CA TYR A 48 13.65 8.27 3.79
C TYR A 48 14.32 6.89 3.93
N GLU A 49 14.61 6.51 5.16
CA GLU A 49 15.06 5.14 5.49
C GLU A 49 13.99 4.11 5.10
N PRO A 50 14.36 2.93 4.57
CA PRO A 50 13.37 1.94 4.11
C PRO A 50 12.38 1.49 5.20
N SER A 51 12.83 1.40 6.46
CA SER A 51 12.00 1.08 7.62
C SER A 51 11.00 2.18 8.02
N LYS A 52 11.12 3.37 7.41
CA LYS A 52 10.24 4.53 7.59
C LYS A 52 9.35 4.77 6.35
N VAL A 53 9.30 3.82 5.42
CA VAL A 53 8.41 3.83 4.27
C VAL A 53 7.46 2.64 4.36
N LEU A 54 6.16 2.91 4.34
CA LEU A 54 5.10 1.90 4.35
C LEU A 54 4.23 2.05 3.10
N MET A 55 4.21 1.00 2.28
CA MET A 55 3.29 0.87 1.15
C MET A 55 2.02 0.17 1.61
N MET A 56 0.87 0.82 1.47
CA MET A 56 -0.45 0.22 1.73
C MET A 56 -1.09 -0.16 0.39
N GLY A 57 -1.57 -1.40 0.23
CA GLY A 57 -2.20 -1.83 -1.01
C GLY A 57 -2.85 -3.20 -0.94
N ASP A 58 -3.68 -3.49 -1.93
CA ASP A 58 -4.56 -4.67 -2.02
C ASP A 58 -4.07 -5.72 -3.02
N ALA A 59 -3.08 -5.39 -3.86
CA ALA A 59 -2.61 -6.28 -4.90
C ALA A 59 -1.19 -6.82 -4.62
N PRO A 60 -0.86 -8.04 -5.10
CA PRO A 60 0.50 -8.58 -5.06
C PRO A 60 1.55 -7.67 -5.72
N GLY A 61 1.13 -6.85 -6.69
CA GLY A 61 1.99 -5.87 -7.34
C GLY A 61 2.49 -4.78 -6.39
N ASP A 62 1.66 -4.35 -5.44
CA ASP A 62 2.02 -3.38 -4.40
C ASP A 62 3.06 -3.96 -3.45
N MET A 63 2.82 -5.18 -2.97
CA MET A 63 3.77 -5.90 -2.13
C MET A 63 5.13 -6.06 -2.82
N LYS A 64 5.14 -6.44 -4.09
CA LYS A 64 6.37 -6.59 -4.88
C LYS A 64 7.10 -5.25 -5.06
N ALA A 65 6.36 -4.15 -5.27
CA ALA A 65 6.94 -2.82 -5.38
C ALA A 65 7.63 -2.39 -4.08
N ALA A 66 6.95 -2.58 -2.93
CA ALA A 66 7.47 -2.27 -1.61
C ALA A 66 8.73 -3.06 -1.28
N LYS A 67 8.67 -4.39 -1.39
CA LYS A 67 9.81 -5.28 -1.16
C LYS A 67 10.96 -4.99 -2.12
N GLY A 68 10.65 -4.62 -3.36
CA GLY A 68 11.62 -4.29 -4.40
C GLY A 68 12.49 -3.07 -4.10
N VAL A 69 12.10 -2.24 -3.13
CA VAL A 69 12.89 -1.09 -2.63
C VAL A 69 13.25 -1.23 -1.14
N GLY A 70 12.90 -2.35 -0.50
CA GLY A 70 13.11 -2.57 0.94
C GLY A 70 12.14 -1.82 1.85
N ALA A 71 11.05 -1.26 1.30
CA ALA A 71 9.98 -0.66 2.10
C ALA A 71 9.15 -1.74 2.79
N LEU A 72 8.46 -1.33 3.85
CA LEU A 72 7.45 -2.13 4.52
C LEU A 72 6.16 -2.18 3.67
N PHE A 73 5.39 -3.24 3.84
CA PHE A 73 4.10 -3.43 3.20
C PHE A 73 2.99 -3.67 4.22
N TYR A 74 1.84 -3.01 4.03
CA TYR A 74 0.60 -3.28 4.75
C TYR A 74 -0.50 -3.70 3.76
N PRO A 75 -1.05 -4.91 3.91
CA PRO A 75 -2.09 -5.40 3.03
C PRO A 75 -3.46 -4.78 3.37
N ILE A 76 -4.18 -4.38 2.33
CA ILE A 76 -5.62 -4.14 2.39
C ILE A 76 -6.29 -5.38 1.80
N ASN A 77 -6.80 -6.25 2.66
CA ASN A 77 -7.29 -7.57 2.23
C ASN A 77 -8.57 -7.44 1.38
N PRO A 78 -8.61 -7.98 0.15
CA PRO A 78 -9.79 -7.94 -0.70
C PRO A 78 -11.01 -8.61 -0.04
N GLY A 79 -12.14 -7.91 0.03
CA GLY A 79 -13.36 -8.36 0.71
C GLY A 79 -13.31 -8.28 2.24
N ALA A 80 -12.23 -7.75 2.81
CA ALA A 80 -12.06 -7.46 4.23
C ALA A 80 -11.36 -6.11 4.44
N GLU A 81 -11.66 -5.13 3.58
CA GLU A 81 -11.01 -3.82 3.55
C GLU A 81 -11.25 -3.04 4.85
N ASP A 82 -12.50 -2.99 5.32
CA ASP A 82 -12.87 -2.29 6.57
C ASP A 82 -12.09 -2.82 7.77
N GLN A 83 -11.96 -4.15 7.88
CA GLN A 83 -11.19 -4.80 8.95
C GLN A 83 -9.70 -4.50 8.82
N SER A 84 -9.19 -4.41 7.60
CA SER A 84 -7.80 -4.05 7.32
C SER A 84 -7.52 -2.61 7.77
N TRP A 85 -8.43 -1.68 7.49
CA TRP A 85 -8.31 -0.27 7.92
C TRP A 85 -8.48 -0.11 9.43
N GLU A 86 -9.44 -0.79 10.05
CA GLU A 86 -9.64 -0.78 11.50
C GLU A 86 -8.40 -1.29 12.24
N ARG A 87 -7.82 -2.41 11.79
CA ARG A 87 -6.57 -2.95 12.35
C ARG A 87 -5.40 -1.98 12.16
N PHE A 88 -5.31 -1.33 11.01
CA PHE A 88 -4.26 -0.34 10.77
C PHE A 88 -4.39 0.83 11.74
N PHE A 89 -5.60 1.35 11.91
CA PHE A 89 -5.88 2.47 12.82
C PHE A 89 -5.60 2.11 14.28
N ASN A 90 -6.05 0.94 14.74
CA ASN A 90 -5.95 0.52 16.13
C ASN A 90 -4.55 0.03 16.52
N GLU A 91 -3.74 -0.47 15.57
CA GLU A 91 -2.46 -1.12 15.89
C GLU A 91 -1.36 -0.81 14.86
N GLY A 92 -1.64 -0.99 13.57
CA GLY A 92 -0.62 -0.95 12.52
C GLY A 92 0.12 0.39 12.43
N ALA A 93 -0.62 1.50 12.57
CA ALA A 93 -0.09 2.85 12.53
C ALA A 93 0.88 3.13 13.69
N GLU A 94 0.49 2.76 14.92
CA GLU A 94 1.35 2.95 16.10
C GLU A 94 2.63 2.12 15.98
N ARG A 95 2.54 0.85 15.58
CA ARG A 95 3.71 -0.01 15.37
C ARG A 95 4.66 0.57 14.32
N PHE A 96 4.12 1.12 13.24
CA PHE A 96 4.92 1.74 12.19
C PHE A 96 5.66 2.98 12.69
N LEU A 97 4.96 3.88 13.37
CA LEU A 97 5.56 5.11 13.92
C LEU A 97 6.65 4.80 14.97
N ASN A 98 6.42 3.78 15.81
CA ASN A 98 7.36 3.34 16.83
C ASN A 98 8.50 2.44 16.29
N GLY A 99 8.48 2.09 15.01
CA GLY A 99 9.52 1.25 14.38
C GLY A 99 9.45 -0.24 14.75
N THR A 100 8.35 -0.69 15.34
CA THR A 100 8.10 -2.08 15.75
C THR A 100 7.19 -2.83 14.77
N TYR A 101 7.00 -2.30 13.56
CA TYR A 101 6.16 -2.90 12.52
C TYR A 101 6.87 -4.04 11.77
N ALA A 102 8.16 -3.84 11.46
CA ALA A 102 8.95 -4.82 10.72
C ALA A 102 9.13 -6.13 11.51
N GLY A 103 9.35 -7.24 10.79
CA GLY A 103 9.60 -8.55 11.39
C GLY A 103 8.33 -9.39 11.49
N GLU A 104 8.06 -9.96 12.67
CA GLU A 104 6.96 -10.92 12.85
C GLU A 104 5.57 -10.34 12.55
N TYR A 105 5.37 -9.05 12.83
CA TYR A 105 4.07 -8.42 12.62
C TYR A 105 3.75 -8.29 11.12
N GLU A 106 4.65 -7.68 10.35
CA GLU A 106 4.53 -7.62 8.89
C GLU A 106 4.43 -9.01 8.26
N ALA A 107 5.23 -9.98 8.72
CA ALA A 107 5.21 -11.34 8.18
C ALA A 107 3.84 -12.02 8.40
N LYS A 108 3.20 -11.82 9.56
CA LYS A 108 1.85 -12.34 9.84
C LYS A 108 0.80 -11.71 8.93
N LEU A 109 0.87 -10.39 8.72
CA LEU A 109 -0.05 -9.68 7.82
C LEU A 109 0.09 -10.18 6.38
N ILE A 110 1.33 -10.37 5.90
CA ILE A 110 1.59 -10.89 4.55
C ILE A 110 1.08 -12.32 4.41
N ALA A 111 1.31 -13.19 5.40
CA ALA A 111 0.82 -14.56 5.36
C ALA A 111 -0.71 -14.63 5.34
N GLU A 112 -1.38 -13.74 6.08
CA GLU A 112 -2.83 -13.59 6.00
C GLU A 112 -3.26 -13.11 4.61
N PHE A 113 -2.63 -12.07 4.07
CA PHE A 113 -2.91 -11.52 2.75
C PHE A 113 -2.79 -12.56 1.63
N ASP A 114 -1.76 -13.41 1.66
CA ASP A 114 -1.60 -14.49 0.69
C ASP A 114 -2.79 -15.49 0.70
N SER A 115 -3.48 -15.63 1.84
CA SER A 115 -4.70 -16.48 1.93
C SER A 115 -5.92 -15.87 1.23
N TYR A 116 -5.95 -14.54 1.03
CA TYR A 116 -6.99 -13.81 0.29
C TYR A 116 -6.77 -13.81 -1.23
N LEU A 117 -5.64 -14.37 -1.71
CA LEU A 117 -5.25 -14.39 -3.11
C LEU A 117 -5.31 -15.81 -3.69
N PRO A 118 -6.51 -16.41 -3.82
CA PRO A 118 -6.62 -17.77 -4.31
C PRO A 118 -6.14 -17.86 -5.76
N GLU A 119 -5.22 -18.78 -6.04
CA GLU A 119 -4.74 -19.06 -7.42
C GLU A 119 -5.88 -19.45 -8.37
N LEU A 120 -6.96 -20.02 -7.82
CA LEU A 120 -8.14 -20.43 -8.55
C LEU A 120 -9.34 -19.58 -8.12
N PRO A 121 -10.05 -18.98 -9.08
CA PRO A 121 -11.27 -18.26 -8.76
C PRO A 121 -12.30 -19.23 -8.14
N PRO A 122 -13.19 -18.73 -7.26
CA PRO A 122 -14.11 -19.59 -6.51
C PRO A 122 -15.03 -20.44 -7.39
N TRP A 123 -15.39 -19.97 -8.59
CA TRP A 123 -16.21 -20.71 -9.56
C TRP A 123 -15.46 -21.84 -10.32
N LYS A 124 -14.16 -22.02 -10.08
CA LYS A 124 -13.36 -23.14 -10.61
C LYS A 124 -13.04 -24.21 -9.56
N LYS A 125 -13.45 -24.02 -8.29
CA LYS A 125 -13.36 -25.07 -7.25
C LYS A 125 -14.43 -26.11 -7.55
N LYS A 126 -14.01 -27.26 -8.12
CA LYS A 126 -14.85 -28.44 -8.35
C LYS A 126 -15.15 -29.17 -7.05
#